data_AF-A0A9Q4BBS8-F1
#
_entry.id   AF-A0A9Q4BBS8-F1
#
_cell.length_a   1.000
_cell.length_b   1.000
_cell.length_c   1.000
_cell.angle_alpha   90.00
_cell.angle_beta   90.00
_cell.angle_gamma   90.00
#
_symmetry.space_group_name_H-M   'P 1'
#
loop_
_entity.id
_entity.type
_entity.pdbx_description
1 polymer ?
#
loop_
_entity_poly.entity_id
_entity_poly.type
_entity_poly.pdbx_seq_one_letter_code
_entity_poly.pdbx_strand_id
1 'polypeptide(L)'
;RIIESEAKWGIRDPRQIQASDYYVTGSINSLDFIPGGGVDMQIGGVGPNYSQTRIMVGLDLSLTDTRSSKVVANVSLQKQIAAQDYGLSAGRFAGHTLLNIQLGKGEREATNFALRQMLNLGTFELLSQVIPPATFESCRAQIPP
;
A
#
# COMPACT_ATOMS: atom_id res chain seq x y z
N ARG A 1 -18.24 -5.89 16.92
CA ARG A 1 -18.36 -6.30 18.35
C ARG A 1 -18.78 -5.17 19.29
N ILE A 2 -18.39 -3.91 19.09
CA ILE A 2 -18.84 -2.79 19.97
C ILE A 2 -20.33 -2.45 19.77
N ILE A 3 -20.80 -2.52 18.51
CA ILE A 3 -22.15 -2.12 18.11
C ILE A 3 -23.24 -3.03 18.71
N GLU A 4 -22.98 -4.34 18.82
CA GLU A 4 -23.90 -5.29 19.47
C GLU A 4 -24.01 -5.08 20.98
N SER A 5 -22.90 -4.69 21.62
CA SER A 5 -22.87 -4.39 23.06
C SER A 5 -23.65 -3.13 23.38
N GLU A 6 -23.49 -2.07 22.59
CA GLU A 6 -24.23 -0.81 22.74
C GLU A 6 -25.74 -0.96 22.49
N ALA A 7 -26.11 -1.83 21.55
CA ALA A 7 -27.51 -2.17 21.29
C ALA A 7 -28.15 -2.95 22.46
N LYS A 8 -27.40 -3.87 23.09
CA LYS A 8 -27.87 -4.58 24.30
C LYS A 8 -28.01 -3.68 25.52
N TRP A 9 -27.21 -2.62 25.60
CA TRP A 9 -27.24 -1.64 26.70
C TRP A 9 -28.28 -0.54 26.50
N GLY A 10 -29.05 -0.58 25.40
CA GLY A 10 -30.10 0.41 25.11
C GLY A 10 -29.57 1.81 24.78
N ILE A 11 -28.26 1.95 24.56
CA ILE A 11 -27.59 3.22 24.23
C ILE A 11 -27.80 3.56 22.74
N ARG A 12 -27.92 2.52 21.89
CA ARG A 12 -28.26 2.64 20.47
C ARG A 12 -29.49 1.81 20.17
N ASP A 13 -30.50 2.42 19.53
CA ASP A 13 -31.66 1.68 19.05
C ASP A 13 -31.22 0.72 17.91
N PRO A 14 -31.36 -0.61 18.08
CA PRO A 14 -31.00 -1.58 17.05
C PRO A 14 -31.77 -1.38 15.73
N ARG A 15 -32.92 -0.69 15.75
CA ARG A 15 -33.68 -0.34 14.54
C ARG A 15 -33.03 0.75 13.69
N GLN A 16 -32.06 1.50 14.24
CA GLN A 16 -31.29 2.50 13.49
C GLN A 16 -30.03 1.93 12.83
N ILE A 17 -29.75 0.64 12.99
CA ILE A 17 -28.65 -0.02 12.29
C ILE A 17 -29.13 -0.33 10.87
N GLN A 18 -28.68 0.47 9.90
CA GLN A 18 -28.92 0.18 8.49
C GLN A 18 -28.20 -1.13 8.11
N ALA A 19 -28.96 -2.12 7.65
CA ALA A 19 -28.39 -3.34 7.10
C ALA A 19 -27.66 -3.01 5.79
N SER A 20 -26.43 -3.48 5.66
CA SER A 20 -25.66 -3.33 4.42
C SER A 20 -26.06 -4.43 3.44
N ASP A 21 -26.44 -4.08 2.21
CA ASP A 21 -26.71 -5.07 1.15
C ASP A 21 -25.42 -5.74 0.65
N TYR A 22 -24.31 -5.00 0.69
CA TYR A 22 -22.98 -5.48 0.30
C TYR A 22 -21.93 -5.06 1.33
N TYR A 23 -20.92 -5.90 1.52
CA TYR A 23 -19.72 -5.55 2.27
C TYR A 23 -18.46 -5.90 1.46
N VAL A 24 -17.47 -5.02 1.53
CA VAL A 24 -16.13 -5.26 0.97
C VAL A 24 -15.24 -5.82 2.07
N THR A 25 -14.56 -6.92 1.77
CA THR A 25 -13.53 -7.50 2.63
C THR A 25 -12.26 -7.70 1.82
N GLY A 26 -11.12 -7.50 2.45
CA GLY A 26 -9.84 -7.62 1.76
C GLY A 26 -8.67 -7.80 2.69
N SER A 27 -7.52 -8.09 2.09
CA SER A 27 -6.26 -8.35 2.76
C SER A 27 -5.11 -7.65 2.03
N ILE A 28 -4.12 -7.20 2.79
CA ILE A 28 -2.83 -6.79 2.25
C ILE A 28 -1.94 -8.03 2.33
N ASN A 29 -1.65 -8.61 1.16
CA ASN A 29 -1.10 -9.96 1.04
C ASN A 29 0.41 -10.00 1.24
N SER A 30 1.15 -9.02 0.70
CA SER A 30 2.61 -9.00 0.81
C SER A 30 3.15 -7.59 1.05
N LEU A 31 4.25 -7.55 1.81
CA LEU A 31 5.11 -6.38 1.98
C LEU A 31 6.56 -6.87 1.86
N ASP A 32 7.00 -7.08 0.63
CA ASP A 32 8.32 -7.65 0.36
C ASP A 32 9.33 -6.54 0.08
N PHE A 33 10.36 -6.45 0.90
CA PHE A 33 11.51 -5.58 0.67
C PHE A 33 12.53 -6.34 -0.17
N ILE A 34 12.56 -6.07 -1.47
CA ILE A 34 13.58 -6.59 -2.37
C ILE A 34 14.74 -5.60 -2.36
N PRO A 35 15.88 -5.93 -1.70
CA PRO A 35 17.08 -5.12 -1.86
C PRO A 35 17.47 -5.15 -3.33
N GLY A 36 17.61 -3.97 -3.90
CA GLY A 36 18.11 -3.80 -5.27
C GLY A 36 19.63 -3.77 -5.30
N GLY A 37 20.16 -3.47 -6.48
CA GLY A 37 21.58 -3.22 -6.64
C GLY A 37 22.00 -1.91 -5.97
N GLY A 38 23.26 -1.87 -5.58
CA GLY A 38 23.91 -0.66 -5.10
C GLY A 38 25.34 -0.59 -5.61
N VAL A 39 25.86 0.63 -5.70
CA VAL A 39 27.26 0.89 -6.03
C VAL A 39 27.86 1.61 -4.84
N ASP A 40 28.93 1.03 -4.29
CA ASP A 40 29.77 1.67 -3.29
C ASP A 40 31.18 1.78 -3.88
N MET A 41 31.66 3.01 -4.04
CA MET A 41 33.00 3.30 -4.51
C MET A 41 33.68 4.17 -3.47
N GLN A 42 34.83 3.74 -2.95
CA GLN A 42 35.57 4.48 -1.93
C GLN A 42 37.03 4.61 -2.33
N ILE A 43 37.56 5.85 -2.29
CA ILE A 43 38.98 6.16 -2.51
C ILE A 43 39.48 6.94 -1.30
N GLY A 44 40.51 6.42 -0.62
CA GLY A 44 41.03 7.07 0.59
C GLY A 44 40.02 7.15 1.73
N GLY A 45 39.04 6.24 1.74
CA GLY A 45 37.95 6.22 2.72
C GLY A 45 36.78 7.14 2.40
N VAL A 46 36.80 7.89 1.29
CA VAL A 46 35.68 8.76 0.89
C VAL A 46 35.13 8.29 -0.44
N GLY A 47 33.80 8.24 -0.57
CA GLY A 47 33.19 8.14 -1.88
C GLY A 47 31.68 7.93 -1.89
N PRO A 48 31.08 7.89 -3.10
CA PRO A 48 29.64 7.80 -3.27
C PRO A 48 29.12 6.41 -2.94
N ASN A 49 27.96 6.38 -2.29
CA ASN A 49 27.13 5.19 -2.17
C ASN A 49 25.78 5.40 -2.84
N TYR A 50 25.32 4.39 -3.55
CA TYR A 50 24.00 4.32 -4.14
C TYR A 50 23.38 2.99 -3.77
N SER A 51 22.15 2.98 -3.28
CA SER A 51 21.40 1.75 -3.06
C SER A 51 19.97 1.91 -3.51
N GLN A 52 19.49 0.96 -4.30
CA GLN A 52 18.09 0.87 -4.67
C GLN A 52 17.42 -0.20 -3.80
N THR A 53 16.20 0.07 -3.36
CA THR A 53 15.33 -0.90 -2.69
C THR A 53 13.96 -0.88 -3.35
N ARG A 54 13.35 -2.04 -3.54
CA ARG A 54 11.98 -2.16 -4.06
C ARG A 54 11.09 -2.74 -2.98
N ILE A 55 9.88 -2.21 -2.85
CA ILE A 55 8.87 -2.71 -1.93
C ILE A 55 7.69 -3.18 -2.77
N MET A 56 7.34 -4.45 -2.67
CA MET A 56 6.13 -4.97 -3.32
C MET A 56 4.98 -4.97 -2.33
N VAL A 57 3.85 -4.40 -2.73
CA VAL A 57 2.61 -4.42 -1.96
C VAL A 57 1.52 -5.10 -2.78
N GLY A 58 0.97 -6.18 -2.24
CA GLY A 58 -0.20 -6.88 -2.79
C GLY A 58 -1.47 -6.55 -2.00
N LEU A 59 -2.58 -6.32 -2.68
CA LEU A 59 -3.89 -6.06 -2.10
C LEU A 59 -4.93 -6.93 -2.81
N ASP A 60 -5.66 -7.71 -2.02
CA ASP A 60 -6.77 -8.53 -2.50
C ASP A 60 -8.06 -8.00 -1.88
N LEU A 61 -9.03 -7.60 -2.71
CA LEU A 61 -10.35 -7.17 -2.25
C LEU A 61 -11.44 -8.06 -2.86
N SER A 62 -12.49 -8.29 -2.08
CA SER A 62 -13.65 -9.08 -2.49
C SER A 62 -14.93 -8.40 -1.99
N LEU A 63 -15.95 -8.40 -2.83
CA LEU A 63 -17.26 -7.85 -2.54
C LEU A 63 -18.24 -9.01 -2.35
N THR A 64 -18.92 -9.03 -1.21
CA THR A 64 -19.86 -10.09 -0.85
C THR A 64 -21.26 -9.51 -0.63
N ASP A 65 -22.27 -10.17 -1.16
CA ASP A 65 -23.68 -9.87 -0.88
C ASP A 65 -24.05 -10.43 0.50
N THR A 66 -24.53 -9.55 1.39
CA THR A 66 -24.87 -9.91 2.77
C THR A 66 -26.07 -10.85 2.87
N ARG A 67 -26.99 -10.82 1.89
CA ARG A 67 -28.20 -11.65 1.90
C ARG A 67 -27.93 -13.08 1.49
N SER A 68 -27.10 -13.26 0.46
CA SER A 68 -26.78 -14.58 -0.09
C SER A 68 -25.43 -15.15 0.39
N SER A 69 -24.61 -14.32 1.05
CA SER A 69 -23.22 -14.64 1.43
C SER A 69 -22.35 -15.08 0.25
N LYS A 70 -22.71 -14.67 -0.97
CA LYS A 70 -21.96 -14.98 -2.20
C LYS A 70 -21.00 -13.83 -2.53
N VAL A 71 -19.78 -14.19 -2.90
CA VAL A 71 -18.81 -13.25 -3.47
C VAL A 71 -19.26 -12.89 -4.88
N VAL A 72 -19.56 -11.61 -5.10
CA VAL A 72 -20.08 -11.09 -6.37
C VAL A 72 -18.98 -10.48 -7.25
N ALA A 73 -17.88 -10.04 -6.66
CA ALA A 73 -16.73 -9.48 -7.37
C ALA A 73 -15.44 -9.69 -6.57
N ASN A 74 -14.32 -9.86 -7.27
CA ASN A 74 -12.99 -9.86 -6.66
C ASN A 74 -12.03 -9.01 -7.51
N VAL A 75 -11.01 -8.48 -6.85
CA VAL A 75 -9.89 -7.82 -7.51
C VAL A 75 -8.61 -8.11 -6.72
N SER A 76 -7.52 -8.34 -7.45
CA SER A 76 -6.17 -8.45 -6.89
C SER A 76 -5.30 -7.41 -7.57
N LEU A 77 -4.69 -6.52 -6.78
CA LEU A 77 -3.80 -5.46 -7.25
C LEU A 77 -2.43 -5.63 -6.62
N GLN A 78 -1.38 -5.50 -7.44
CA GLN A 78 -0.01 -5.51 -6.98
C GLN A 78 0.71 -4.26 -7.49
N LYS A 79 1.36 -3.52 -6.59
CA LYS A 79 2.20 -2.37 -6.94
C LYS A 79 3.62 -2.58 -6.42
N GLN A 80 4.60 -2.24 -7.26
CA GLN A 80 6.00 -2.15 -6.87
C GLN A 80 6.36 -0.69 -6.62
N ILE A 81 6.81 -0.40 -5.41
CA ILE A 81 7.25 0.92 -4.95
C ILE A 81 8.77 0.93 -4.99
N ALA A 82 9.36 1.82 -5.78
CA ALA A 82 10.81 1.98 -5.82
C ALA A 82 11.26 3.03 -4.78
N ALA A 83 12.30 2.68 -4.05
CA ALA A 83 13.06 3.56 -3.17
C ALA A 83 14.50 3.61 -3.67
N GLN A 84 15.05 4.82 -3.75
CA GLN A 84 16.43 5.04 -4.17
C GLN A 84 17.10 5.94 -3.15
N ASP A 85 18.20 5.45 -2.59
CA ASP A 85 19.01 6.18 -1.62
C ASP A 85 20.34 6.54 -2.29
N TYR A 86 20.67 7.83 -2.26
CA TYR A 86 21.94 8.37 -2.73
C TYR A 86 22.70 8.91 -1.54
N GLY A 87 24.00 8.70 -1.48
CA GLY A 87 24.81 9.32 -0.45
C GLY A 87 26.29 9.37 -0.77
N LEU A 88 27.00 9.90 0.20
CA LEU A 88 28.44 10.00 0.29
C LEU A 88 28.83 9.44 1.65
N SER A 89 29.77 8.50 1.66
CA SER A 89 30.35 7.95 2.88
C SER A 89 31.81 8.39 3.00
N ALA A 90 32.24 8.65 4.24
CA ALA A 90 33.60 9.04 4.58
C ALA A 90 34.03 8.29 5.85
N GLY A 91 34.88 7.28 5.67
CA GLY A 91 35.47 6.45 6.71
C GLY A 91 36.97 6.69 6.86
N ARG A 92 37.46 6.93 8.08
CA ARG A 92 38.90 6.93 8.39
C ARG A 92 39.18 6.13 9.65
N PHE A 93 40.27 5.36 9.63
CA PHE A 93 40.80 4.72 10.84
C PHE A 93 41.59 5.75 11.65
N ALA A 94 41.19 5.96 12.91
CA ALA A 94 41.92 6.75 13.89
C ALA A 94 42.41 5.80 15.01
N GLY A 95 43.66 5.34 14.90
CA GLY A 95 44.21 4.31 15.78
C GLY A 95 43.50 2.97 15.58
N HIS A 96 42.77 2.50 16.60
CA HIS A 96 41.99 1.25 16.57
C HIS A 96 40.48 1.48 16.32
N THR A 97 40.05 2.73 16.15
CA THR A 97 38.63 3.08 16.00
C THR A 97 38.34 3.52 14.57
N LEU A 98 37.29 2.94 13.99
CA LEU A 98 36.72 3.35 12.71
C LEU A 98 35.73 4.50 12.91
N LEU A 99 36.04 5.66 12.33
CA LEU A 99 35.11 6.78 12.26
C LEU A 99 34.47 6.79 10.87
N ASN A 100 33.15 6.62 10.78
CA ASN A 100 32.40 6.65 9.54
C ASN A 100 31.31 7.72 9.59
N ILE A 101 31.33 8.65 8.64
CA ILE A 101 30.34 9.70 8.45
C ILE A 101 29.61 9.42 7.14
N GLN A 102 28.29 9.35 7.20
CA GLN A 102 27.43 9.09 6.04
C GLN A 102 26.45 10.24 5.87
N LEU A 103 26.42 10.83 4.68
CA LEU A 103 25.50 11.88 4.29
C LEU A 103 24.71 11.37 3.08
N GLY A 104 23.39 11.36 3.16
CA GLY A 104 22.57 10.84 2.07
C GLY A 104 21.21 11.51 1.94
N LYS A 105 20.66 11.42 0.74
CA LYS A 105 19.29 11.80 0.39
C LYS A 105 18.60 10.57 -0.20
N GLY A 106 17.46 10.21 0.39
CA GLY A 106 16.59 9.16 -0.10
C GLY A 106 15.37 9.72 -0.83
N GLU A 107 15.05 9.16 -1.98
CA GLU A 107 13.76 9.35 -2.64
C GLU A 107 12.96 8.07 -2.47
N ARG A 108 11.85 8.16 -1.72
CA ARG A 108 10.96 7.04 -1.44
C ARG A 108 9.55 7.49 -1.76
N GLU A 109 8.85 6.74 -2.61
CA GLU A 109 7.41 6.94 -2.75
C GLU A 109 6.72 6.57 -1.42
N ALA A 110 5.77 7.39 -0.98
CA ALA A 110 5.08 7.18 0.29
C ALA A 110 4.19 5.93 0.21
N THR A 111 4.53 4.91 1.00
CA THR A 111 3.77 3.64 1.05
C THR A 111 2.29 3.85 1.36
N ASN A 112 1.96 4.77 2.27
CA ASN A 112 0.58 5.14 2.61
C ASN A 112 -0.16 5.79 1.43
N PHE A 113 0.54 6.57 0.59
CA PHE A 113 -0.07 7.16 -0.60
C PHE A 113 -0.33 6.09 -1.64
N ALA A 114 0.66 5.24 -1.93
CA ALA A 114 0.53 4.12 -2.85
C ALA A 114 -0.62 3.18 -2.44
N LEU A 115 -0.73 2.83 -1.16
CA LEU A 115 -1.81 1.99 -0.63
C LEU A 115 -3.18 2.65 -0.82
N ARG A 116 -3.29 3.96 -0.56
CA ARG A 116 -4.55 4.70 -0.79
C ARG A 116 -4.96 4.68 -2.26
N GLN A 117 -4.01 4.87 -3.18
CA GLN A 117 -4.29 4.79 -4.62
C GLN A 117 -4.73 3.38 -5.03
N MET A 118 -4.07 2.34 -4.52
CA MET A 118 -4.48 0.95 -4.76
C MET A 118 -5.88 0.65 -4.23
N LEU A 119 -6.23 1.14 -3.03
CA LEU A 119 -7.57 0.95 -2.47
C LEU A 119 -8.65 1.67 -3.30
N ASN A 120 -8.38 2.89 -3.76
CA ASN A 120 -9.29 3.64 -4.61
C ASN A 120 -9.51 2.92 -5.95
N LEU A 121 -8.43 2.48 -6.59
CA LEU A 121 -8.50 1.75 -7.85
C LEU A 121 -9.20 0.39 -7.67
N GLY A 122 -8.85 -0.38 -6.64
CA GLY A 122 -9.46 -1.68 -6.37
C GLY A 122 -10.95 -1.57 -6.06
N THR A 123 -11.36 -0.55 -5.30
CA THR A 123 -12.78 -0.29 -5.04
C THR A 123 -13.52 0.10 -6.32
N PHE A 124 -12.91 0.93 -7.18
CA PHE A 124 -13.48 1.28 -8.47
C PHE A 124 -13.67 0.06 -9.38
N GLU A 125 -12.67 -0.83 -9.44
CA GLU A 125 -12.77 -2.07 -10.22
C GLU A 125 -13.88 -2.99 -9.69
N LEU A 126 -14.00 -3.15 -8.37
CA LEU A 126 -15.11 -3.90 -7.76
C LEU A 126 -16.48 -3.32 -8.13
N LEU A 127 -16.63 -1.99 -8.05
CA LEU A 127 -17.88 -1.33 -8.43
C LEU A 127 -18.20 -1.52 -9.91
N SER A 128 -17.20 -1.46 -10.78
CA SER A 128 -17.37 -1.66 -12.23
C SER A 128 -17.81 -3.07 -12.62
N GLN A 129 -17.60 -4.07 -11.75
CA GLN A 129 -18.06 -5.45 -11.96
C GLN A 129 -19.53 -5.64 -11.57
N VAL A 130 -20.07 -4.79 -10.70
CA VAL A 130 -21.44 -4.93 -10.16
C VAL A 130 -22.43 -3.91 -10.76
N ILE A 131 -21.94 -2.75 -11.18
CA ILE A 131 -22.77 -1.67 -11.73
C ILE A 131 -22.88 -1.81 -13.26
N PRO A 132 -24.04 -1.52 -13.88
CA PRO A 132 -24.18 -1.50 -15.32
C PRO A 132 -23.17 -0.55 -16.01
N PRO A 133 -22.64 -0.91 -17.19
CA PRO A 133 -21.59 -0.15 -17.87
C PRO A 133 -21.96 1.30 -18.17
N ALA A 134 -23.23 1.56 -18.46
CA ALA A 134 -23.75 2.91 -18.73
C ALA A 134 -23.51 3.92 -17.60
N THR A 135 -23.29 3.45 -16.36
CA THR A 135 -23.14 4.33 -15.18
C THR A 135 -21.68 4.69 -14.86
N PHE A 136 -20.69 3.89 -15.30
CA PHE A 136 -19.29 4.08 -14.93
C PHE A 136 -18.33 4.36 -16.10
N GLU A 137 -18.78 4.21 -17.35
CA GLU A 137 -17.95 4.36 -18.55
C GLU A 137 -17.28 5.75 -18.64
N SER A 138 -18.00 6.81 -18.26
CA SER A 138 -17.47 8.19 -18.21
C SER A 138 -16.39 8.38 -17.16
N CYS A 139 -16.47 7.69 -16.01
CA CYS A 139 -15.46 7.73 -14.97
C CYS A 139 -14.20 6.94 -15.35
N ARG A 140 -14.36 5.79 -16.03
CA ARG A 140 -13.23 4.97 -16.48
C ARG A 140 -12.33 5.72 -17.46
N ALA A 141 -12.91 6.55 -18.33
CA ALA A 141 -12.15 7.37 -19.29
C ALA A 141 -11.22 8.41 -18.64
N GLN A 142 -11.41 8.73 -17.36
CA GLN A 142 -10.59 9.72 -16.64
C GLN A 142 -9.39 9.09 -15.90
N ILE A 143 -9.35 7.76 -15.81
CA ILE A 143 -8.26 7.07 -15.12
C ILE A 143 -7.13 6.85 -16.14
N PRO A 144 -5.94 7.46 -15.94
CA PRO A 144 -4.80 7.23 -16.82
C PRO A 144 -4.34 5.75 -16.76
N PRO A 145 -3.79 5.22 -17.87
CA PRO A 145 -3.29 3.84 -17.92
C PRO A 145 -2.09 3.60 -17.01
#